data_AF-A0AAU3NU59-F1
#
_entry.id   AF-A0AAU3NU59-F1
#
_cell.length_a   1.000
_cell.length_b   1.000
_cell.length_c   1.000
_cell.angle_alpha   90.00
_cell.angle_beta   90.00
_cell.angle_gamma   90.00
#
_symmetry.space_group_name_H-M   'P 1'
#
loop_
_entity.id
_entity.type
_entity.pdbx_description
1 polymer ?
#
loop_
_entity_poly.entity_id
_entity_poly.type
_entity_poly.pdbx_seq_one_letter_code
_entity_poly.pdbx_strand_id
1 'polypeptide(L)'
;MLVRATSFTVDLGEGGYLIGFTDDYEYPGEMPFGWRCGPAGEAGAVVLTTTDTGPLQMTVQVHDAPPGPERGYDWEPAEEISLRADISTLRLATLEQGDILDAWPDEEPPLHIPPFPDGSDGSDGFDGFDGFDGVRMRLYCHAADPEPGIGDHGERHLVQLWRAPDMPPVHPEITEADRQARADYAADTATPVEDYTATYTYTHRGEQD
;
A
#
# COMPACT_ATOMS: atom_id res chain seq x y z
N MET A 1 0.23 1.12 23.22
CA MET A 1 -0.99 0.37 23.57
C MET A 1 -1.90 0.37 22.35
N LEU A 2 -2.58 -0.75 22.08
CA LEU A 2 -3.57 -0.83 21.02
C LEU A 2 -4.74 0.11 21.33
N VAL A 3 -5.03 1.03 20.42
CA VAL A 3 -6.13 2.00 20.52
C VAL A 3 -7.35 1.48 19.78
N ARG A 4 -7.14 1.01 18.54
CA ARG A 4 -8.21 0.51 17.67
C ARG A 4 -7.68 -0.55 16.73
N ALA A 5 -8.51 -1.51 16.37
CA ALA A 5 -8.22 -2.48 15.33
C ALA A 5 -9.47 -2.74 14.49
N THR A 6 -9.27 -3.11 13.24
CA THR A 6 -10.30 -3.72 12.39
C THR A 6 -9.67 -4.86 11.60
N SER A 7 -10.49 -5.85 11.24
CA SER A 7 -10.07 -7.01 10.46
C SER A 7 -11.15 -7.28 9.41
N PHE A 8 -10.73 -7.39 8.17
CA PHE A 8 -11.62 -7.57 7.02
C PHE A 8 -10.89 -8.30 5.90
N THR A 9 -11.64 -8.71 4.87
CA THR A 9 -11.09 -9.33 3.68
C THR A 9 -11.16 -8.35 2.52
N VAL A 10 -10.09 -8.28 1.73
CA VAL A 10 -10.00 -7.45 0.53
C VAL A 10 -9.73 -8.38 -0.64
N ASP A 11 -10.49 -8.25 -1.72
CA ASP A 11 -10.18 -8.93 -2.96
C ASP A 11 -9.12 -8.13 -3.72
N LEU A 12 -7.97 -8.75 -3.98
CA LEU A 12 -6.84 -8.10 -4.61
C LEU A 12 -6.80 -8.33 -6.12
N GLY A 13 -6.31 -7.31 -6.83
CA GLY A 13 -5.79 -7.42 -8.18
C GLY A 13 -4.27 -7.59 -8.22
N GLU A 14 -3.73 -7.78 -9.43
CA GLU A 14 -2.31 -8.10 -9.70
C GLU A 14 -1.32 -7.05 -9.18
N GLY A 15 -1.76 -5.80 -8.98
CA GLY A 15 -0.91 -4.72 -8.50
C GLY A 15 -0.77 -4.64 -6.97
N GLY A 16 -1.46 -5.48 -6.22
CA GLY A 16 -1.56 -5.36 -4.76
C GLY A 16 -2.47 -4.21 -4.34
N TYR A 17 -2.07 -3.46 -3.29
CA TYR A 17 -2.89 -2.37 -2.75
C TYR A 17 -2.07 -1.16 -2.32
N LEU A 18 -2.72 0.01 -2.33
CA LEU A 18 -2.27 1.25 -1.72
C LEU A 18 -2.87 1.43 -0.33
N ILE A 19 -2.08 1.89 0.60
CA ILE A 19 -2.50 2.24 1.96
C ILE A 19 -1.85 3.56 2.37
N GLY A 20 -2.62 4.48 2.93
CA GLY A 20 -2.09 5.79 3.27
C GLY A 20 -3.06 6.73 3.94
N PHE A 21 -2.56 7.92 4.21
CA PHE A 21 -3.29 9.04 4.79
C PHE A 21 -3.41 10.14 3.74
N THR A 22 -3.93 9.79 2.57
CA THR A 22 -4.15 10.67 1.41
C THR A 22 -5.47 10.31 0.73
N ASP A 23 -6.14 11.30 0.14
CA ASP A 23 -7.26 11.09 -0.80
C ASP A 23 -6.79 11.17 -2.28
N ASP A 24 -5.50 11.44 -2.51
CA ASP A 24 -4.87 11.54 -3.82
C ASP A 24 -3.90 10.37 -4.00
N TYR A 25 -4.44 9.22 -4.38
CA TYR A 25 -3.64 8.05 -4.68
C TYR A 25 -3.03 8.18 -6.06
N GLU A 26 -1.71 8.09 -6.11
CA GLU A 26 -0.95 7.99 -7.36
C GLU A 26 -0.37 6.59 -7.49
N TYR A 27 -0.22 6.13 -8.73
CA TYR A 27 0.59 4.94 -8.98
C TYR A 27 2.03 5.21 -8.54
N PRO A 28 2.68 4.25 -7.88
CA PRO A 28 4.06 4.43 -7.45
C PRO A 28 4.97 4.62 -8.67
N GLY A 29 5.88 5.60 -8.59
CA GLY A 29 6.88 5.81 -9.64
C GLY A 29 7.85 4.63 -9.81
N GLU A 30 8.06 3.85 -8.76
CA GLU A 30 8.82 2.60 -8.76
C GLU A 30 8.11 1.58 -7.84
N MET A 31 7.88 0.37 -8.36
CA MET A 31 7.33 -0.73 -7.57
C MET A 31 8.41 -1.27 -6.61
N PRO A 32 8.05 -1.70 -5.38
CA PRO A 32 9.02 -2.05 -4.35
C PRO A 32 9.64 -3.43 -4.54
N PHE A 33 10.01 -3.83 -5.77
CA PHE A 33 10.50 -5.19 -6.03
C PHE A 33 11.64 -5.61 -5.10
N GLY A 34 11.50 -6.76 -4.45
CA GLY A 34 12.40 -7.23 -3.38
C GLY A 34 12.01 -6.86 -1.97
N TRP A 35 10.98 -6.04 -1.82
CA TRP A 35 10.31 -5.72 -0.58
C TRP A 35 8.81 -5.88 -0.78
N ARG A 36 8.07 -6.08 0.31
CA ARG A 36 6.62 -6.15 0.29
C ARG A 36 6.01 -4.77 0.27
N CYS A 37 6.65 -3.76 0.86
CA CYS A 37 6.12 -2.41 0.82
C CYS A 37 7.16 -1.37 0.41
N GLY A 38 6.67 -0.27 -0.14
CA GLY A 38 7.47 0.90 -0.46
C GLY A 38 6.61 2.15 -0.61
N PRO A 39 7.24 3.33 -0.66
CA PRO A 39 6.53 4.58 -0.79
C PRO A 39 5.84 4.68 -2.17
N ALA A 40 4.55 4.97 -2.17
CA ALA A 40 3.82 5.44 -3.36
C ALA A 40 3.76 6.98 -3.42
N GLY A 41 4.33 7.64 -2.41
CA GLY A 41 4.40 9.08 -2.20
C GLY A 41 4.85 9.33 -0.75
N GLU A 42 4.77 10.57 -0.28
CA GLU A 42 5.09 10.86 1.14
C GLU A 42 3.98 10.38 2.09
N ALA A 43 2.71 10.37 1.64
CA ALA A 43 1.55 10.07 2.47
C ALA A 43 0.95 8.66 2.25
N GLY A 44 1.52 7.87 1.34
CA GLY A 44 0.99 6.57 0.96
C GLY A 44 2.07 5.56 0.60
N ALA A 45 1.72 4.29 0.70
CA ALA A 45 2.56 3.16 0.37
C ALA A 45 1.84 2.19 -0.53
N VAL A 46 2.61 1.56 -1.42
CA VAL A 46 2.20 0.37 -2.15
C VAL A 46 2.64 -0.87 -1.39
N VAL A 47 1.79 -1.88 -1.36
CA VAL A 47 2.07 -3.19 -0.79
C VAL A 47 1.83 -4.26 -1.85
N LEU A 48 2.90 -5.01 -2.14
CA LEU A 48 2.88 -6.19 -3.00
C LEU A 48 2.44 -7.42 -2.21
N THR A 49 1.59 -8.21 -2.84
CA THR A 49 1.06 -9.46 -2.28
C THR A 49 1.76 -10.65 -2.93
N THR A 50 1.66 -11.80 -2.25
CA THR A 50 2.18 -13.08 -2.73
C THR A 50 1.22 -13.69 -3.74
N THR A 51 -0.08 -13.50 -3.49
CA THR A 51 -1.16 -13.85 -4.38
C THR A 51 -1.32 -12.75 -5.43
N ASP A 52 -1.34 -13.13 -6.70
CA ASP A 52 -1.57 -12.19 -7.81
C ASP A 52 -3.03 -11.70 -7.79
N THR A 53 -3.98 -12.61 -7.55
CA THR A 53 -5.40 -12.27 -7.42
C THR A 53 -6.07 -13.18 -6.41
N GLY A 54 -6.91 -12.63 -5.53
CA GLY A 54 -7.63 -13.41 -4.54
C GLY A 54 -7.87 -12.66 -3.23
N PRO A 55 -8.52 -13.34 -2.27
CA PRO A 55 -8.86 -12.74 -0.98
C PRO A 55 -7.61 -12.61 -0.10
N LEU A 56 -7.39 -11.40 0.42
CA LEU A 56 -6.42 -11.09 1.46
C LEU A 56 -7.13 -10.88 2.79
N GLN A 57 -6.76 -11.63 3.81
CA GLN A 57 -7.20 -11.34 5.17
C GLN A 57 -6.33 -10.22 5.77
N MET A 58 -6.90 -9.03 5.90
CA MET A 58 -6.20 -7.87 6.47
C MET A 58 -6.60 -7.65 7.93
N THR A 59 -5.65 -7.26 8.76
CA THR A 59 -5.89 -6.67 10.08
C THR A 59 -5.08 -5.38 10.19
N VAL A 60 -5.76 -4.28 10.52
CA VAL A 60 -5.11 -2.98 10.72
C VAL A 60 -5.27 -2.57 12.18
N GLN A 61 -4.16 -2.20 12.81
CA GLN A 61 -4.07 -1.82 14.20
C GLN A 61 -3.49 -0.41 14.35
N VAL A 62 -4.17 0.45 15.10
CA VAL A 62 -3.67 1.77 15.49
C VAL A 62 -3.24 1.71 16.96
N HIS A 63 -2.02 2.16 17.23
CA HIS A 63 -1.41 2.20 18.55
C HIS A 63 -1.06 3.64 18.94
N ASP A 64 -1.12 3.94 20.24
CA ASP A 64 -0.70 5.23 20.80
C ASP A 64 0.83 5.35 21.00
N ALA A 65 1.55 4.25 20.83
CA ALA A 65 2.99 4.13 21.01
C ALA A 65 3.49 2.92 20.21
N PRO A 66 4.80 2.84 19.89
CA PRO A 66 5.36 1.73 19.13
C PRO A 66 4.98 0.37 19.75
N PRO A 67 4.28 -0.52 19.03
CA PRO A 67 3.96 -1.84 19.53
C PRO A 67 5.23 -2.71 19.61
N GLY A 68 5.22 -3.64 20.57
CA GLY A 68 6.21 -4.73 20.57
C GLY A 68 6.09 -5.57 19.28
N PRO A 69 7.14 -6.31 18.90
CA PRO A 69 7.08 -7.16 17.73
C PRO A 69 6.00 -8.24 17.91
N GLU A 70 5.24 -8.49 16.84
CA GLU A 70 4.23 -9.55 16.82
C GLU A 70 4.88 -10.91 17.03
N ARG A 71 4.25 -11.77 17.84
CA ARG A 71 4.79 -13.08 18.23
C ARG A 71 3.98 -14.18 17.58
N GLY A 72 4.50 -14.71 16.48
CA GLY A 72 3.99 -15.91 15.80
C GLY A 72 5.03 -16.39 14.80
N TYR A 73 5.28 -17.71 14.73
CA TYR A 73 6.36 -18.28 13.91
C TYR A 73 6.08 -18.23 12.40
N ASP A 74 4.86 -17.84 12.02
CA ASP A 74 4.41 -17.90 10.63
C ASP A 74 4.60 -16.56 9.90
N TRP A 75 4.85 -15.47 10.61
CA TRP A 75 5.05 -14.15 9.99
C TRP A 75 6.43 -14.06 9.34
N GLU A 76 6.46 -13.53 8.11
CA GLU A 76 7.70 -13.07 7.49
C GLU A 76 8.32 -11.92 8.31
N PRO A 77 9.63 -11.63 8.12
CA PRO A 77 10.26 -10.46 8.73
C PRO A 77 9.48 -9.19 8.43
N ALA A 78 9.21 -8.39 9.46
CA ALA A 78 8.43 -7.17 9.31
C ALA A 78 9.17 -6.12 8.49
N GLU A 79 8.40 -5.36 7.71
CA GLU A 79 8.86 -4.16 7.03
C GLU A 79 8.29 -2.92 7.70
N GLU A 80 9.09 -1.85 7.78
CA GLU A 80 8.63 -0.59 8.35
C GLU A 80 8.95 0.59 7.44
N ILE A 81 7.99 1.50 7.31
CA ILE A 81 8.12 2.74 6.55
C ILE A 81 7.46 3.89 7.30
N SER A 82 7.87 5.11 6.98
CA SER A 82 7.27 6.33 7.51
C SER A 82 6.33 6.93 6.48
N LEU A 83 5.17 7.39 6.93
CA LEU A 83 4.12 8.02 6.13
C LEU A 83 3.78 9.38 6.73
N ARG A 84 3.46 10.32 5.85
CA ARG A 84 2.90 11.62 6.18
C ARG A 84 1.39 11.51 6.34
N ALA A 85 0.82 12.03 7.42
CA ALA A 85 -0.63 12.08 7.56
C ALA A 85 -1.20 13.39 6.99
N ASP A 86 -1.48 13.42 5.69
CA ASP A 86 -2.10 14.58 5.03
C ASP A 86 -3.59 14.71 5.42
N ILE A 87 -4.22 13.57 5.68
CA ILE A 87 -5.53 13.46 6.32
C ILE A 87 -5.44 12.58 7.58
N SER A 88 -6.42 12.69 8.48
CA SER A 88 -6.46 11.88 9.71
C SER A 88 -7.01 10.47 9.50
N THR A 89 -7.70 10.26 8.38
CA THR A 89 -8.36 9.00 8.02
C THR A 89 -7.42 8.14 7.20
N LEU A 90 -7.25 6.89 7.61
CA LEU A 90 -6.56 5.89 6.82
C LEU A 90 -7.44 5.48 5.64
N ARG A 91 -6.85 5.46 4.46
CA ARG A 91 -7.45 4.97 3.23
C ARG A 91 -6.79 3.66 2.82
N LEU A 92 -7.50 2.90 2.00
CA LEU A 92 -7.03 1.68 1.36
C LEU A 92 -7.60 1.63 -0.05
N ALA A 93 -6.78 1.29 -1.05
CA ALA A 93 -7.24 1.13 -2.42
C ALA A 93 -6.54 -0.05 -3.10
N THR A 94 -7.21 -0.75 -4.02
CA THR A 94 -6.59 -1.79 -4.85
C THR A 94 -6.00 -1.18 -6.12
N LEU A 95 -4.91 -1.78 -6.60
CA LEU A 95 -4.28 -1.43 -7.86
C LEU A 95 -4.74 -2.40 -8.94
N GLU A 96 -5.73 -1.97 -9.75
CA GLU A 96 -6.19 -2.72 -10.91
C GLU A 96 -5.52 -2.21 -12.20
N GLN A 97 -5.75 -2.89 -13.32
CA GLN A 97 -5.14 -2.51 -14.60
C GLN A 97 -5.69 -1.16 -15.10
N GLY A 98 -4.99 -0.08 -14.78
CA GLY A 98 -5.31 1.28 -15.20
C GLY A 98 -6.33 2.01 -14.32
N ASP A 99 -6.67 1.47 -13.15
CA ASP A 99 -7.57 2.11 -12.18
C ASP A 99 -7.13 1.87 -10.73
N ILE A 100 -7.50 2.80 -9.85
CA ILE A 100 -7.29 2.74 -8.41
C ILE A 100 -8.65 2.78 -7.74
N LEU A 101 -9.05 1.65 -7.16
CA LEU A 101 -10.39 1.49 -6.59
C LEU A 101 -10.34 1.52 -5.06
N ASP A 102 -11.27 2.22 -4.43
CA ASP A 102 -11.41 2.19 -2.97
C ASP A 102 -11.66 0.74 -2.52
N ALA A 103 -10.86 0.31 -1.55
CA ALA A 103 -10.85 -1.06 -1.05
C ALA A 103 -11.20 -1.13 0.43
N TRP A 104 -11.52 0.00 1.05
CA TRP A 104 -12.01 0.00 2.42
C TRP A 104 -13.43 -0.59 2.45
N PRO A 105 -13.72 -1.57 3.33
CA PRO A 105 -15.04 -2.22 3.32
C PRO A 105 -16.13 -1.28 3.86
N ASP A 106 -17.26 -1.24 3.15
CA ASP A 106 -18.42 -0.39 3.50
C ASP A 106 -18.95 -0.62 4.93
N GLU A 107 -18.79 -1.84 5.44
CA GLU A 107 -19.29 -2.24 6.75
C GLU A 107 -18.38 -1.79 7.90
N GLU A 108 -17.11 -1.50 7.63
CA GLU A 108 -16.16 -1.06 8.65
C GLU A 108 -15.97 0.46 8.60
N PRO A 109 -16.17 1.17 9.72
CA PRO A 109 -15.82 2.58 9.79
C PRO A 109 -14.31 2.77 9.54
N PRO A 110 -13.91 3.75 8.70
CA PRO A 110 -12.51 4.09 8.49
C PRO A 110 -11.75 4.27 9.80
N LEU A 111 -10.49 3.85 9.79
CA LEU A 111 -9.60 4.05 10.92
C LEU A 111 -9.06 5.48 10.90
N HIS A 112 -9.00 6.08 12.08
CA HIS A 112 -8.39 7.40 12.26
C HIS A 112 -7.16 7.23 13.14
N ILE A 113 -6.10 7.95 12.81
CA ILE A 113 -4.98 8.09 13.72
C ILE A 113 -5.28 9.20 14.72
N PRO A 114 -5.08 8.95 16.03
CA PRO A 114 -5.30 9.97 17.04
C PRO A 114 -4.35 11.17 16.83
N PRO A 115 -4.80 12.40 17.18
CA PRO A 115 -3.96 13.58 17.09
C PRO A 115 -2.74 13.44 18.01
N PHE A 116 -1.64 14.14 17.69
CA PHE A 116 -0.49 14.22 18.59
C PHE A 116 -0.94 14.78 19.96
N PRO A 117 -0.42 14.25 21.09
CA PRO A 117 -0.76 14.75 22.43
C PRO A 117 -0.42 16.23 22.65
N ASP A 118 0.40 16.83 21.78
CA ASP A 118 0.73 18.25 21.80
C ASP A 118 -0.23 18.98 20.85
N GLY A 119 -1.41 19.27 21.38
CA GLY A 119 -2.37 20.17 20.76
C GLY A 119 -1.78 21.57 20.63
N SER A 120 -1.33 21.91 19.45
CA SER A 120 -1.37 23.26 18.93
C SER A 120 -1.58 23.17 17.44
N ASP A 121 -2.85 23.23 17.05
CA ASP A 121 -3.32 24.04 15.95
C ASP A 121 -2.35 25.20 15.68
N GLY A 122 -1.45 24.97 14.71
CA GLY A 122 -0.55 25.96 14.15
C GLY A 122 -1.35 27.14 13.62
N SER A 123 -1.56 28.11 14.49
CA SER A 123 -2.33 29.32 14.22
C SER A 123 -1.59 30.59 14.64
N ASP A 124 -0.39 30.47 15.24
CA ASP A 124 0.46 31.60 15.60
C ASP A 124 1.72 31.76 14.73
N GLY A 125 2.05 30.78 13.88
CA GLY A 125 3.02 30.93 12.79
C GLY A 125 4.35 31.55 13.24
N PHE A 126 4.92 31.11 14.37
CA PHE A 126 6.10 31.75 14.96
C PHE A 126 7.36 30.90 15.09
N ASP A 127 7.37 29.65 14.62
CA ASP A 127 8.62 28.92 14.35
C ASP A 127 8.58 27.94 13.17
N GLY A 128 7.75 28.19 12.14
CA GLY A 128 8.03 27.83 10.73
C GLY A 128 8.45 26.38 10.39
N PHE A 129 8.15 25.41 11.26
CA PHE A 129 8.28 23.97 11.09
C PHE A 129 7.14 23.30 11.89
N ASP A 130 5.90 23.62 11.54
CA ASP A 130 4.72 22.84 11.92
C ASP A 130 4.79 21.48 11.23
N GLY A 131 5.54 20.59 11.88
CA GLY A 131 5.97 19.29 11.40
C GLY A 131 4.79 18.44 10.96
N PHE A 132 4.93 17.88 9.77
CA PHE A 132 4.02 16.87 9.28
C PHE A 132 3.83 15.77 10.31
N ASP A 133 2.57 15.41 10.50
CA ASP A 133 2.13 14.45 11.49
C ASP A 133 2.59 13.04 11.04
N GLY A 134 3.82 12.69 11.39
CA GLY A 134 4.47 11.46 10.96
C GLY A 134 3.80 10.21 11.56
N VAL A 135 3.66 9.19 10.71
CA VAL A 135 3.11 7.88 11.07
C VAL A 135 4.13 6.82 10.69
N ARG A 136 4.50 5.98 11.64
CA ARG A 136 5.23 4.76 11.34
C ARG A 136 4.23 3.66 11.03
N MET A 137 4.43 3.00 9.90
CA MET A 137 3.74 1.77 9.53
C MET A 137 4.70 0.60 9.67
N ARG A 138 4.24 -0.48 10.30
CA ARG A 138 4.88 -1.79 10.28
C ARG A 138 3.95 -2.80 9.62
N LEU A 139 4.47 -3.53 8.64
CA LEU A 139 3.79 -4.56 7.88
C LEU A 139 4.34 -5.93 8.23
N TYR A 140 3.44 -6.86 8.52
CA TYR A 140 3.72 -8.29 8.57
C TYR A 140 2.89 -8.99 7.49
N CYS A 141 3.54 -9.88 6.74
CA CYS A 141 2.90 -10.70 5.70
C CYS A 141 3.07 -12.19 6.03
N HIS A 142 2.10 -12.98 5.57
CA HIS A 142 2.16 -14.43 5.58
C HIS A 142 1.28 -14.96 4.47
N ALA A 143 1.80 -15.92 3.70
CA ALA A 143 1.01 -16.78 2.81
C ALA A 143 1.19 -18.24 3.25
N ALA A 144 0.11 -19.01 3.24
CA ALA A 144 0.17 -20.44 3.53
C ALA A 144 0.84 -21.21 2.38
N ASP A 145 0.64 -20.73 1.15
CA ASP A 145 1.33 -21.17 -0.05
C ASP A 145 2.06 -19.98 -0.70
N PRO A 146 3.40 -19.93 -0.65
CA PRO A 146 4.17 -18.80 -1.15
C PRO A 146 4.39 -18.83 -2.67
N GLU A 147 3.91 -19.85 -3.38
CA GLU A 147 4.00 -19.86 -4.85
C GLU A 147 3.12 -18.73 -5.43
N PRO A 148 3.67 -17.81 -6.24
CA PRO A 148 2.88 -16.78 -6.89
C PRO A 148 1.80 -17.38 -7.78
N GLY A 149 0.61 -16.78 -7.77
CA GLY A 149 -0.48 -17.20 -8.64
C GLY A 149 -1.85 -16.67 -8.27
N ILE A 150 -2.84 -17.16 -9.02
CA ILE A 150 -4.27 -16.85 -8.87
C ILE A 150 -4.88 -17.81 -7.84
N GLY A 151 -5.54 -17.28 -6.81
CA GLY A 151 -6.35 -18.09 -5.90
C GLY A 151 -6.28 -17.64 -4.45
N ASP A 152 -6.88 -18.42 -3.56
CA ASP A 152 -6.72 -18.22 -2.12
C ASP A 152 -5.47 -18.98 -1.64
N HIS A 153 -4.38 -18.24 -1.41
CA HIS A 153 -3.13 -18.77 -0.85
C HIS A 153 -3.07 -18.65 0.68
N GLY A 154 -4.21 -18.39 1.33
CA GLY A 154 -4.30 -18.14 2.76
C GLY A 154 -3.53 -16.88 3.18
N GLU A 155 -3.41 -15.91 2.27
CA GLU A 155 -2.62 -14.71 2.50
C GLU A 155 -3.28 -13.81 3.55
N ARG A 156 -2.46 -13.36 4.50
CA ARG A 156 -2.89 -12.51 5.60
C ARG A 156 -1.86 -11.44 5.92
N HIS A 157 -2.33 -10.22 6.11
CA HIS A 157 -1.51 -9.06 6.42
C HIS A 157 -1.90 -8.48 7.78
N LEU A 158 -0.90 -8.11 8.56
CA LEU A 158 -1.07 -7.29 9.76
C LEU A 158 -0.33 -5.96 9.56
N VAL A 159 -1.10 -4.87 9.58
CA VAL A 159 -0.59 -3.50 9.52
C VAL A 159 -0.70 -2.88 10.91
N GLN A 160 0.42 -2.42 11.46
CA GLN A 160 0.47 -1.67 12.71
C GLN A 160 0.89 -0.23 12.44
N LEU A 161 0.14 0.72 13.01
CA LEU A 161 0.31 2.15 12.79
C LEU A 161 0.47 2.85 14.13
N TRP A 162 1.43 3.76 14.24
CA TRP A 162 1.59 4.65 15.39
C TRP A 162 2.24 5.97 14.98
N ARG A 163 1.96 7.04 15.74
CA ARG A 163 2.64 8.32 15.54
C ARG A 163 4.13 8.20 15.84
N ALA A 164 4.97 8.66 14.93
CA ALA A 164 6.42 8.68 15.11
C ALA A 164 7.07 9.74 14.20
N PRO A 165 8.26 10.25 14.56
CA PRO A 165 9.09 11.02 13.64
C PRO A 165 9.42 10.23 12.37
N ASP A 166 9.68 10.94 11.29
CA ASP A 166 10.19 10.33 10.07
C ASP A 166 11.54 9.64 10.32
N MET A 167 11.65 8.44 9.78
CA MET A 167 12.75 7.50 9.95
C MET A 167 12.93 6.74 8.64
N PRO A 168 14.17 6.40 8.25
CA PRO A 168 14.41 5.58 7.09
C PRO A 168 13.61 4.26 7.11
N PRO A 169 13.21 3.74 5.94
CA PRO A 169 12.61 2.43 5.85
C PRO A 169 13.49 1.33 6.43
N VAL A 170 12.86 0.33 7.05
CA VAL A 170 13.51 -0.89 7.52
C VAL A 170 12.91 -2.04 6.73
N HIS A 171 13.72 -2.59 5.82
CA HIS A 171 13.33 -3.74 5.02
C HIS A 171 14.36 -4.88 5.15
N PRO A 172 13.97 -6.12 4.80
CA PRO A 172 14.91 -7.20 4.53
C PRO A 172 15.99 -6.82 3.50
N GLU A 173 17.10 -7.55 3.55
CA GLU A 173 18.19 -7.37 2.60
C GLU A 173 17.76 -7.79 1.18
N ILE A 174 18.03 -6.94 0.19
CA ILE A 174 17.72 -7.19 -1.22
C ILE A 174 18.59 -8.33 -1.76
N THR A 175 17.96 -9.34 -2.33
CA THR A 175 18.59 -10.48 -3.02
C THR A 175 18.96 -10.14 -4.47
N GLU A 176 19.66 -11.06 -5.16
CA GLU A 176 19.97 -10.85 -6.58
C GLU A 176 18.73 -10.96 -7.49
N ALA A 177 17.78 -11.83 -7.13
CA ALA A 177 16.53 -11.97 -7.87
C ALA A 177 15.73 -10.65 -7.83
N ASP A 178 15.73 -9.98 -6.69
CA ASP A 178 15.08 -8.69 -6.50
C ASP A 178 15.69 -7.59 -7.37
N ARG A 179 17.03 -7.58 -7.48
CA ARG A 179 17.74 -6.63 -8.37
C ARG A 179 17.39 -6.88 -9.83
N GLN A 180 17.27 -8.14 -10.23
CA GLN A 180 16.85 -8.49 -11.58
C GLN A 180 15.42 -8.04 -11.86
N ALA A 181 14.47 -8.28 -10.95
CA ALA A 181 13.09 -7.83 -11.11
C ALA A 181 12.98 -6.30 -11.25
N ARG A 182 13.74 -5.54 -10.45
CA ARG A 182 13.83 -4.07 -10.62
C ARG A 182 14.38 -3.66 -11.99
N ALA A 183 15.42 -4.35 -12.46
CA ALA A 183 16.00 -4.08 -13.77
C ALA A 183 15.02 -4.39 -14.92
N ASP A 184 14.25 -5.48 -14.80
CA ASP A 184 13.24 -5.87 -15.78
C ASP A 184 12.09 -4.87 -15.82
N TYR A 185 11.59 -4.41 -14.66
CA TYR A 185 10.58 -3.34 -14.59
C TYR A 185 11.07 -2.02 -15.19
N ALA A 186 12.31 -1.62 -14.88
CA ALA A 186 12.90 -0.41 -15.45
C ALA A 186 13.04 -0.51 -16.98
N ALA A 187 13.31 -1.71 -17.51
CA ALA A 187 13.36 -1.94 -18.95
C ALA A 187 11.96 -1.89 -19.60
N ASP A 188 10.94 -2.46 -18.94
CA ASP A 188 9.55 -2.45 -19.42
C ASP A 188 8.98 -1.03 -19.45
N THR A 189 9.09 -0.28 -18.35
CA THR A 189 8.64 1.12 -18.25
C THR A 189 9.41 2.09 -19.16
N ALA A 190 10.65 1.78 -19.52
CA ALA A 190 11.43 2.55 -20.49
C ALA A 190 11.04 2.26 -21.95
N THR A 191 10.27 1.20 -22.21
CA THR A 191 9.79 0.87 -23.54
C THR A 191 8.65 1.84 -23.87
N PRO A 192 8.77 2.68 -24.92
CA PRO A 192 7.69 3.55 -25.33
C PRO A 192 6.47 2.69 -25.64
N VAL A 193 5.33 3.01 -25.03
CA VAL A 193 4.04 2.43 -25.44
C VAL A 193 3.90 2.71 -26.93
N GLU A 194 4.06 1.70 -27.77
CA GLU A 194 3.78 1.87 -29.19
C GLU A 194 2.35 2.35 -29.31
N ASP A 195 2.18 3.50 -29.97
CA ASP A 195 0.90 4.14 -30.21
C ASP A 195 0.08 3.20 -31.10
N TYR A 196 -0.61 2.23 -30.49
CA TYR A 196 -1.54 1.33 -31.17
C TYR A 196 -2.80 2.10 -31.56
N THR A 197 -2.65 3.13 -32.40
CA THR A 197 -3.71 3.58 -33.28
C THR A 197 -3.92 2.50 -34.34
N ALA A 198 -4.48 1.36 -33.94
CA ALA A 198 -5.13 0.47 -34.87
C ALA A 198 -6.30 1.26 -35.47
N THR A 199 -6.07 1.84 -36.65
CA THR A 199 -7.15 2.39 -37.48
C THR A 199 -8.04 1.20 -37.83
N TYR A 200 -9.09 1.00 -37.04
CA TYR A 200 -10.19 0.11 -37.41
C TYR A 200 -10.85 0.73 -38.64
N THR A 201 -10.47 0.26 -39.83
CA THR A 201 -11.19 0.55 -41.05
C THR A 201 -12.56 -0.11 -40.94
N TYR A 202 -13.54 0.63 -40.43
CA TYR A 202 -14.93 0.20 -40.34
C TYR A 202 -15.52 0.15 -41.76
N THR A 203 -15.39 -0.99 -42.44
CA THR A 203 -16.13 -1.25 -43.67
C THR A 203 -17.59 -1.45 -43.29
N HIS A 204 -18.37 -0.38 -43.40
CA HIS A 204 -19.82 -0.41 -43.28
C HIS A 204 -20.38 -1.29 -44.41
N ARG A 205 -20.64 -2.57 -44.13
CA ARG A 205 -21.45 -3.43 -45.01
C ARG A 205 -22.90 -3.05 -44.76
N GLY A 206 -23.41 -2.12 -45.55
CA GLY A 206 -24.85 -1.85 -45.61
C GLY A 206 -25.58 -3.09 -46.11
N GLU A 207 -26.27 -3.77 -45.19
CA GLU A 207 -27.48 -4.51 -45.53
C GLU A 207 -28.62 -3.49 -45.63
N GLN A 208 -29.26 -3.41 -46.79
CA GLN A 208 -30.70 -3.11 -46.91
C GLN A 208 -31.27 -3.86 -48.12
N ASP A 209 -32.20 -4.76 -47.79
CA ASP A 209 -33.33 -5.34 -48.52
C ASP A 209 -33.14 -6.12 -49.85
#